data_AF-A0A2C6E9X5-F1
#
_entry.id   AF-A0A2C6E9X5-F1
#
_cell.length_a   1.000
_cell.length_b   1.000
_cell.length_c   1.000
_cell.angle_alpha   90.00
_cell.angle_beta   90.00
_cell.angle_gamma   90.00
#
_symmetry.space_group_name_H-M   'P 1'
#
loop_
_entity.id
_entity.type
_entity.pdbx_description
1 polymer ?
#
loop_
_entity_poly.entity_id
_entity_poly.type
_entity_poly.pdbx_seq_one_letter_code
_entity_poly.pdbx_strand_id
1 'polypeptide(L)'
;MRKFINLSKYRQKELNSNFPELFEIYGAEDSSHYKRVAVSVFAHWLTREEFQNDYPSREVHLQRNEALYNFAKIMAANTEVLNFKFKGKWDKCYPCFRKFSSQEAMLDYLQPAGDNDSSDKFCKLVLPEFNAVYFESWDYRMFFTFKTIVSYLKLKNGLVKQAYIA
;
A
#
# COMPACT_ATOMS: atom_id res chain seq x y z
N MET A 1 5.97 1.64 -23.03
CA MET A 1 5.17 2.82 -22.62
C MET A 1 5.54 3.19 -21.17
N ARG A 2 5.55 4.47 -20.76
CA ARG A 2 5.85 4.84 -19.36
C ARG A 2 4.68 4.41 -18.46
N LYS A 3 4.93 3.64 -17.39
CA LYS A 3 3.89 3.20 -16.42
C LYS A 3 3.33 4.36 -15.57
N PHE A 4 4.16 5.38 -15.33
CA PHE A 4 3.86 6.47 -14.41
C PHE A 4 3.99 7.85 -15.07
N ILE A 5 3.12 8.77 -14.68
CA ILE A 5 3.13 10.18 -15.08
C ILE A 5 3.18 11.04 -13.82
N ASN A 6 4.15 11.96 -13.74
CA ASN A 6 4.26 12.88 -12.61
C ASN A 6 3.01 13.78 -12.53
N LEU A 7 2.49 14.00 -11.33
CA LEU A 7 1.41 14.95 -11.11
C LEU A 7 1.86 16.40 -11.31
N SER A 8 0.89 17.30 -11.51
CA SER A 8 1.13 18.75 -11.63
C SER A 8 1.77 19.33 -10.38
N LYS A 9 2.51 20.43 -10.52
CA LYS A 9 3.17 21.11 -9.39
C LYS A 9 2.20 21.43 -8.24
N TYR A 10 0.98 21.84 -8.58
CA TYR A 10 -0.07 22.10 -7.59
C TYR A 10 -0.43 20.84 -6.79
N ARG A 11 -0.72 19.72 -7.45
CA ARG A 11 -1.06 18.45 -6.77
C ARG A 11 0.12 17.89 -5.97
N GLN A 12 1.37 18.08 -6.42
CA GLN A 12 2.54 17.73 -5.63
C GLN A 12 2.56 18.49 -4.30
N LYS A 13 2.33 19.82 -4.33
CA LYS A 13 2.34 20.67 -3.13
C LYS A 13 1.23 20.27 -2.16
N GLU A 14 0.01 20.07 -2.66
CA GLU A 14 -1.14 19.63 -1.87
C GLU A 14 -0.85 18.29 -1.16
N LEU A 15 -0.38 17.29 -1.90
CA LEU A 15 -0.09 15.96 -1.34
C LEU A 15 1.08 15.99 -0.37
N ASN A 16 2.12 16.81 -0.61
CA ASN A 16 3.20 17.01 0.37
C ASN A 16 2.67 17.58 1.69
N SER A 17 1.70 18.48 1.66
CA SER A 17 1.06 19.00 2.88
C SER A 17 0.18 17.95 3.59
N ASN A 18 -0.44 17.04 2.83
CA ASN A 18 -1.26 15.96 3.40
C ASN A 18 -0.42 14.82 3.99
N PHE A 19 0.76 14.56 3.42
CA PHE A 19 1.69 13.50 3.82
C PHE A 19 3.08 14.04 4.20
N PRO A 20 3.19 14.89 5.24
CA PRO A 20 4.45 15.56 5.58
C PRO A 20 5.54 14.60 6.09
N GLU A 21 5.15 13.48 6.71
CA GLU A 21 6.06 12.48 7.31
C GLU A 21 6.18 11.21 6.43
N LEU A 22 5.97 11.34 5.12
CA LEU A 22 5.91 10.16 4.25
C LEU A 22 7.24 9.40 4.20
N PHE A 23 8.36 10.07 4.41
CA PHE A 23 9.69 9.45 4.40
C PHE A 23 9.94 8.62 5.67
N GLU A 24 9.56 9.15 6.83
CA GLU A 24 9.62 8.50 8.14
C GLU A 24 8.68 7.29 8.16
N ILE A 25 7.45 7.46 7.65
CA ILE A 25 6.48 6.37 7.48
C ILE A 25 7.07 5.25 6.60
N TYR A 26 7.76 5.62 5.50
CA TYR A 26 8.41 4.65 4.61
C TYR A 26 9.60 3.94 5.28
N GLY A 27 10.36 4.64 6.11
CA GLY A 27 11.45 4.08 6.92
C GLY A 27 11.00 3.17 8.05
N ALA A 28 9.69 2.95 8.20
CA ALA A 28 9.08 2.21 9.29
C ALA A 28 9.36 2.79 10.69
N GLU A 29 9.67 4.07 10.78
CA GLU A 29 9.91 4.76 12.04
C GLU A 29 8.58 4.94 12.82
N ASP A 30 8.65 4.86 14.15
CA ASP A 30 7.51 5.14 15.00
C ASP A 30 7.16 6.64 14.90
N SER A 31 5.96 6.94 14.40
CA SER A 31 5.44 8.31 14.39
C SER A 31 4.35 8.46 15.44
N SER A 32 4.46 9.52 16.24
CA SER A 32 3.41 9.91 17.19
C SER A 32 2.11 10.37 16.52
N HIS A 33 2.18 10.68 15.22
CA HIS A 33 1.07 11.26 14.44
C HIS A 33 0.34 10.24 13.56
N TYR A 34 0.93 9.06 13.35
CA TYR A 34 0.37 8.06 12.48
C TYR A 34 0.17 6.72 13.20
N LYS A 35 -0.99 6.10 12.94
CA LYS A 35 -1.27 4.73 13.37
C LYS A 35 -1.07 3.79 12.19
N ARG A 36 -0.30 2.73 12.41
CA ARG A 36 -0.10 1.66 11.44
C ARG A 36 -1.03 0.49 11.74
N VAL A 37 -1.70 0.00 10.72
CA VAL A 37 -2.54 -1.20 10.75
C VAL A 37 -1.96 -2.18 9.75
N ALA A 38 -1.73 -3.41 10.19
CA ALA A 38 -1.34 -4.50 9.33
C ALA A 38 -2.58 -5.33 8.97
N VAL A 39 -2.68 -5.72 7.71
CA VAL A 39 -3.70 -6.62 7.19
C VAL A 39 -2.97 -7.80 6.56
N SER A 40 -3.51 -9.00 6.74
CA SER A 40 -2.94 -10.22 6.21
C SER A 40 -4.02 -11.15 5.67
N VAL A 41 -3.60 -12.11 4.84
CA VAL A 41 -4.45 -13.18 4.32
C VAL A 41 -4.79 -14.23 5.38
N PHE A 42 -4.06 -14.27 6.49
CA PHE A 42 -4.34 -15.18 7.61
C PHE A 42 -5.54 -14.70 8.42
N ALA A 43 -6.33 -15.64 8.93
CA ALA A 43 -7.49 -15.36 9.78
C ALA A 43 -7.10 -14.73 11.14
N HIS A 44 -5.87 -14.95 11.58
CA HIS A 44 -5.28 -14.42 12.80
C HIS A 44 -3.79 -14.15 12.60
N TRP A 45 -3.17 -13.45 13.56
CA TRP A 45 -1.72 -13.33 13.61
C TRP A 45 -1.10 -14.69 13.92
N LEU A 46 -0.27 -15.19 13.01
CA LEU A 46 0.42 -16.44 13.24
C LEU A 46 1.25 -16.36 14.52
N THR A 47 1.11 -17.40 15.33
CA THR A 47 2.06 -17.70 16.39
C THR A 47 3.42 -18.04 15.79
N ARG A 48 4.46 -18.00 16.64
CA ARG A 48 5.82 -18.37 16.20
C ARG A 48 5.87 -19.78 15.61
N GLU A 49 5.16 -20.73 16.23
CA GLU A 49 5.12 -22.12 15.79
C GLU A 49 4.40 -22.26 14.44
N GLU A 50 3.24 -21.60 14.28
CA GLU A 50 2.53 -21.62 12.99
C GLU A 50 3.38 -21.01 11.87
N PHE A 51 4.06 -19.89 12.12
CA PHE A 51 4.96 -19.28 11.14
C PHE A 51 6.11 -20.19 10.76
N GLN A 52 6.76 -20.84 11.74
CA GLN A 52 7.86 -21.76 11.49
C GLN A 52 7.44 -23.00 10.69
N ASN A 53 6.15 -23.33 10.68
CA ASN A 53 5.58 -24.45 9.95
C ASN A 53 4.83 -24.03 8.67
N ASP A 54 4.77 -22.73 8.34
CA ASP A 54 4.10 -22.24 7.15
C ASP A 54 4.99 -22.42 5.92
N TYR A 55 4.91 -23.60 5.31
CA TYR A 55 5.56 -23.95 4.05
C TYR A 55 4.47 -24.21 2.99
N PRO A 56 3.90 -23.16 2.39
CA PRO A 56 2.72 -23.32 1.56
C PRO A 56 3.09 -24.05 0.26
N SER A 57 2.19 -24.87 -0.25
CA SER A 57 2.33 -25.38 -1.61
C SER A 57 2.31 -24.22 -2.61
N ARG A 58 2.82 -24.44 -3.82
CA ARG A 58 2.74 -23.44 -4.90
C ARG A 58 1.31 -22.92 -5.12
N GLU A 59 0.32 -23.80 -5.01
CA GLU A 59 -1.08 -23.45 -5.17
C GLU A 59 -1.57 -22.53 -4.05
N VAL A 60 -1.24 -22.84 -2.79
CA VAL A 60 -1.57 -21.97 -1.64
C VAL A 60 -0.86 -20.62 -1.76
N HIS A 61 0.40 -20.59 -2.19
CA HIS A 61 1.13 -19.34 -2.49
C HIS A 61 0.37 -18.48 -3.50
N LEU A 62 -0.08 -19.08 -4.62
CA LEU A 62 -0.81 -18.38 -5.67
C LEU A 62 -2.16 -17.86 -5.17
N GLN A 63 -2.91 -18.67 -4.40
CA GLN A 63 -4.19 -18.27 -3.81
C GLN A 63 -4.02 -17.07 -2.86
N ARG A 64 -2.98 -17.08 -2.00
CA ARG A 64 -2.69 -15.97 -1.09
C ARG A 64 -2.31 -14.70 -1.87
N ASN A 65 -1.46 -14.81 -2.90
CA ASN A 65 -1.13 -13.67 -3.76
C ASN A 65 -2.34 -13.13 -4.51
N GLU A 66 -3.22 -14.00 -4.99
CA GLU A 66 -4.47 -13.60 -5.63
C GLU A 66 -5.39 -12.84 -4.65
N ALA A 67 -5.48 -13.25 -3.39
CA ALA A 67 -6.24 -12.54 -2.37
C ALA A 67 -5.70 -11.12 -2.13
N LEU A 68 -4.37 -10.97 -2.00
CA LEU A 68 -3.73 -9.65 -1.87
C LEU A 68 -4.00 -8.77 -3.10
N TYR A 69 -3.85 -9.35 -4.30
CA TYR A 69 -4.08 -8.66 -5.56
C TYR A 69 -5.53 -8.19 -5.70
N ASN A 70 -6.49 -9.06 -5.41
CA ASN A 70 -7.92 -8.74 -5.47
C ASN A 70 -8.29 -7.65 -4.47
N PHE A 71 -7.74 -7.69 -3.26
CA PHE A 71 -7.93 -6.62 -2.29
C PHE A 71 -7.38 -5.27 -2.82
N ALA A 72 -6.17 -5.26 -3.37
CA ALA A 72 -5.57 -4.06 -3.94
C ALA A 72 -6.36 -3.51 -5.14
N LYS A 73 -6.93 -4.40 -5.98
CA LYS A 73 -7.84 -4.03 -7.07
C LYS A 73 -9.12 -3.38 -6.58
N ILE A 74 -9.78 -3.97 -5.58
CA ILE A 74 -11.00 -3.42 -4.98
C ILE A 74 -10.71 -2.03 -4.43
N MET A 75 -9.61 -1.87 -3.69
CA MET A 75 -9.16 -0.57 -3.20
C MET A 75 -8.97 0.43 -4.35
N ALA A 76 -8.21 0.08 -5.39
CA ALA A 76 -7.92 0.97 -6.51
C ALA A 76 -9.14 1.31 -7.38
N ALA A 77 -10.18 0.46 -7.39
CA ALA A 77 -11.43 0.73 -8.08
C ALA A 77 -12.31 1.76 -7.34
N ASN A 78 -12.08 1.95 -6.04
CA ASN A 78 -12.98 2.73 -5.17
C ASN A 78 -12.39 4.03 -4.64
N THR A 79 -11.10 4.29 -4.85
CA THR A 79 -10.45 5.55 -4.49
C THR A 79 -9.34 5.86 -5.48
N GLU A 80 -8.99 7.14 -5.58
CA GLU A 80 -7.73 7.54 -6.21
C GLU A 80 -6.55 6.84 -5.50
N VAL A 81 -5.73 6.15 -6.27
CA VAL A 81 -4.46 5.57 -5.83
C VAL A 81 -3.32 6.22 -6.59
N LEU A 82 -2.34 6.72 -5.84
CA LEU A 82 -1.18 7.39 -6.42
C LEU A 82 0.08 6.69 -5.95
N ASN A 83 0.96 6.40 -6.90
CA ASN A 83 2.30 5.96 -6.55
C ASN A 83 3.15 7.17 -6.13
N PHE A 84 4.19 6.92 -5.34
CA PHE A 84 5.22 7.90 -5.06
C PHE A 84 6.63 7.31 -5.19
N LYS A 85 7.59 8.19 -5.38
CA LYS A 85 9.02 7.90 -5.17
C LYS A 85 9.67 9.07 -4.48
N PHE A 86 10.76 8.80 -3.76
CA PHE A 86 11.57 9.85 -3.20
C PHE A 86 12.54 10.42 -4.25
N LYS A 87 12.78 11.72 -4.14
CA LYS A 87 13.79 12.47 -4.90
C LYS A 87 14.65 13.24 -3.92
N GLY A 88 15.82 13.69 -4.38
CA GLY A 88 16.79 14.37 -3.53
C GLY A 88 17.75 13.37 -2.87
N LYS A 89 18.55 13.85 -1.94
CA LYS A 89 19.50 13.06 -1.15
C LYS A 89 19.44 13.53 0.31
N TRP A 90 19.65 12.62 1.24
CA TRP A 90 19.78 12.90 2.67
C TRP A 90 18.57 13.68 3.23
N ASP A 91 18.84 14.78 3.93
CA ASP A 91 17.89 15.73 4.53
C ASP A 91 17.00 16.46 3.52
N LYS A 92 17.38 16.45 2.22
CA LYS A 92 16.59 17.07 1.13
C LYS A 92 15.72 16.06 0.40
N CYS A 93 15.46 14.91 1.02
CA CYS A 93 14.57 13.90 0.48
C CYS A 93 13.12 14.41 0.47
N TYR A 94 12.43 14.31 -0.66
CA TYR A 94 11.00 14.65 -0.74
C TYR A 94 10.25 13.68 -1.66
N PRO A 95 8.98 13.39 -1.38
CA PRO A 95 8.19 12.52 -2.22
C PRO A 95 7.76 13.22 -3.51
N CYS A 96 7.69 12.45 -4.58
CA CYS A 96 7.18 12.85 -5.87
C CYS A 96 6.07 11.88 -6.27
N PHE A 97 4.84 12.41 -6.31
CA PHE A 97 3.63 11.67 -6.57
C PHE A 97 3.37 11.51 -8.06
N ARG A 98 2.86 10.34 -8.44
CA ARG A 98 2.70 9.92 -9.82
C ARG A 98 1.37 9.20 -9.97
N LYS A 99 0.62 9.53 -11.02
CA LYS A 99 -0.52 8.72 -11.45
C LYS A 99 -0.06 7.63 -12.40
N PHE A 100 -0.86 6.58 -12.50
CA PHE A 100 -0.68 5.57 -13.54
C PHE A 100 -1.03 6.15 -14.91
N SER A 101 -0.33 5.70 -15.95
CA SER A 101 -0.58 6.14 -17.32
C SER A 101 -1.80 5.46 -17.96
N SER A 102 -2.20 4.30 -17.46
CA SER A 102 -3.39 3.56 -17.85
C SER A 102 -3.88 2.69 -16.70
N GLN A 103 -5.11 2.20 -16.80
CA GLN A 103 -5.65 1.20 -15.88
C GLN A 103 -4.81 -0.08 -15.91
N GLU A 104 -4.34 -0.49 -17.08
CA GLU A 104 -3.50 -1.68 -17.25
C GLU A 104 -2.14 -1.52 -16.53
N ALA A 105 -1.51 -0.34 -16.61
CA ALA A 105 -0.29 -0.05 -15.86
C ALA A 105 -0.51 -0.02 -14.34
N MET A 106 -1.72 0.34 -13.89
CA MET A 106 -2.10 0.26 -12.49
C MET A 106 -2.25 -1.20 -12.07
N LEU A 107 -3.04 -1.99 -12.78
CA LEU A 107 -3.29 -3.40 -12.47
C LEU A 107 -2.00 -4.22 -12.44
N ASP A 108 -1.10 -4.00 -13.41
CA ASP A 108 0.22 -4.62 -13.45
C ASP A 108 1.10 -4.25 -12.23
N TYR A 109 0.99 -3.01 -11.74
CA TYR A 109 1.73 -2.57 -10.55
C TYR A 109 1.13 -3.05 -9.22
N LEU A 110 -0.16 -3.41 -9.21
CA LEU A 110 -0.82 -3.94 -8.01
C LEU A 110 -0.55 -5.44 -7.80
N GLN A 111 0.07 -6.12 -8.77
CA GLN A 111 0.52 -7.50 -8.60
C GLN A 111 1.50 -7.58 -7.42
N PRO A 112 1.30 -8.51 -6.47
CA PRO A 112 2.25 -8.73 -5.40
C PRO A 112 3.64 -9.07 -5.96
N ALA A 113 4.67 -8.58 -5.29
CA ALA A 113 6.04 -8.94 -5.57
C ALA A 113 6.25 -10.45 -5.34
N GLY A 114 7.06 -11.08 -6.18
CA GLY A 114 7.39 -12.48 -6.04
C GLY A 114 8.35 -12.74 -4.87
N ASP A 115 8.44 -14.00 -4.45
CA ASP A 115 9.31 -14.39 -3.32
C ASP A 115 10.80 -14.08 -3.54
N ASN A 116 11.24 -13.99 -4.80
CA ASN A 116 12.62 -13.66 -5.20
C ASN A 116 12.81 -12.18 -5.58
N ASP A 117 11.77 -11.36 -5.45
CA ASP A 117 11.87 -9.94 -5.74
C ASP A 117 12.52 -9.18 -4.59
N SER A 118 13.05 -7.99 -4.89
CA SER A 118 13.53 -7.08 -3.85
C SER A 118 12.38 -6.18 -3.36
N SER A 119 12.48 -5.70 -2.11
CA SER A 119 11.46 -4.85 -1.49
C SER A 119 11.25 -3.49 -2.18
N ASP A 120 12.10 -3.10 -3.13
CA ASP A 120 11.89 -1.92 -3.97
C ASP A 120 10.74 -2.11 -4.97
N LYS A 121 10.41 -3.37 -5.30
CA LYS A 121 9.27 -3.75 -6.16
C LYS A 121 7.93 -3.74 -5.42
N PHE A 122 7.94 -3.72 -4.09
CA PHE A 122 6.73 -3.66 -3.30
C PHE A 122 5.83 -2.50 -3.71
N CYS A 123 4.55 -2.80 -3.78
CA CYS A 123 3.52 -1.82 -4.05
C CYS A 123 3.53 -0.76 -2.94
N LYS A 124 3.73 0.50 -3.33
CA LYS A 124 3.67 1.65 -2.44
C LYS A 124 2.80 2.76 -3.02
N LEU A 125 1.76 3.09 -2.28
CA LEU A 125 0.70 3.97 -2.72
C LEU A 125 0.32 4.95 -1.62
N VAL A 126 -0.17 6.12 -2.02
CA VAL A 126 -1.01 6.96 -1.16
C VAL A 126 -2.45 6.90 -1.66
N LEU A 127 -3.38 6.97 -0.72
CA LEU A 127 -4.81 7.02 -0.94
C LEU A 127 -5.29 8.38 -0.39
N PRO A 128 -5.31 9.43 -1.21
CA PRO A 128 -5.52 10.80 -0.75
C PRO A 128 -6.86 10.99 -0.02
N GLU A 129 -7.93 10.34 -0.50
CA GLU A 129 -9.27 10.42 0.11
C GLU A 129 -9.26 9.98 1.59
N PHE A 130 -8.43 9.00 1.92
CA PHE A 130 -8.33 8.45 3.27
C PHE A 130 -7.18 9.06 4.08
N ASN A 131 -6.34 9.93 3.50
CA ASN A 131 -5.07 10.33 4.10
C ASN A 131 -4.29 9.10 4.60
N ALA A 132 -4.24 8.07 3.76
CA ALA A 132 -3.63 6.78 4.08
C ALA A 132 -2.46 6.48 3.15
N VAL A 133 -1.46 5.81 3.70
CA VAL A 133 -0.35 5.23 2.92
C VAL A 133 -0.47 3.72 2.95
N TYR A 134 -0.37 3.09 1.80
CA TYR A 134 -0.41 1.65 1.62
C TYR A 134 0.96 1.12 1.22
N PHE A 135 1.41 0.09 1.92
CA PHE A 135 2.61 -0.65 1.62
C PHE A 135 2.31 -2.14 1.56
N GLU A 136 2.75 -2.77 0.50
CA GLU A 136 2.99 -4.20 0.50
C GLU A 136 4.21 -4.54 1.37
N SER A 137 4.19 -5.74 1.95
CA SER A 137 5.28 -6.31 2.72
C SER A 137 5.36 -7.82 2.57
N TRP A 138 6.40 -8.39 3.19
CA TRP A 138 6.63 -9.83 3.25
C TRP A 138 5.53 -10.57 4.01
N ASP A 139 5.49 -11.89 3.81
CA ASP A 139 4.62 -12.83 4.52
C ASP A 139 3.13 -12.56 4.33
N TYR A 140 2.75 -12.17 3.10
CA TYR A 140 1.37 -11.83 2.73
C TYR A 140 0.74 -10.78 3.64
N ARG A 141 1.54 -9.75 3.97
CA ARG A 141 1.11 -8.62 4.78
C ARG A 141 1.10 -7.35 3.96
N MET A 142 0.16 -6.50 4.30
CA MET A 142 0.08 -5.14 3.81
C MET A 142 -0.15 -4.19 4.97
N PHE A 143 0.43 -3.01 4.90
CA PHE A 143 0.34 -1.99 5.93
C PHE A 143 -0.42 -0.79 5.42
N PHE A 144 -1.36 -0.34 6.24
CA PHE A 144 -1.98 0.97 6.09
C PHE A 144 -1.51 1.88 7.22
N THR A 145 -1.05 3.07 6.87
CA THR A 145 -0.66 4.09 7.83
C THR A 145 -1.61 5.27 7.73
N PHE A 146 -2.27 5.63 8.84
CA PHE A 146 -3.32 6.64 8.89
C PHE A 146 -2.98 7.75 9.87
N LYS A 147 -3.30 9.00 9.51
CA LYS A 147 -3.13 10.16 10.39
C LYS A 147 -4.19 10.26 11.48
N THR A 148 -5.40 9.73 11.24
CA THR A 148 -6.53 9.87 12.17
C THR A 148 -7.37 8.60 12.27
N ILE A 149 -8.09 8.43 13.39
CA ILE A 149 -9.06 7.31 13.54
C ILE A 149 -10.22 7.42 12.53
N VAL A 150 -10.58 8.64 12.12
CA VAL A 150 -11.61 8.88 11.10
C VAL A 150 -11.18 8.31 9.74
N SER A 151 -9.91 8.48 9.38
CA SER A 151 -9.32 7.88 8.17
C SER A 151 -9.41 6.36 8.19
N TYR A 152 -9.07 5.74 9.33
CA TYR A 152 -9.21 4.29 9.51
C TYR A 152 -10.67 3.83 9.40
N LEU A 153 -11.60 4.52 10.06
CA LEU A 153 -13.02 4.16 10.02
C LEU A 153 -13.62 4.34 8.62
N LYS A 154 -13.20 5.36 7.85
CA LYS A 154 -13.61 5.54 6.45
C LYS A 154 -13.12 4.39 5.59
N LEU A 155 -11.86 3.99 5.71
CA LEU A 155 -11.31 2.88 4.95
C LEU A 155 -11.97 1.55 5.35
N LYS A 156 -12.12 1.30 6.66
CA LYS A 156 -12.83 0.13 7.18
C LYS A 156 -14.26 0.09 6.65
N ASN A 157 -15.04 1.16 6.78
CA ASN A 157 -16.44 1.16 6.35
C ASN A 157 -16.62 1.17 4.82
N GLY A 158 -15.66 1.75 4.08
CA GLY A 158 -15.65 1.75 2.62
C GLY A 158 -15.30 0.39 2.04
N LEU A 159 -14.23 -0.26 2.53
CA LEU A 159 -13.77 -1.55 2.03
C LEU A 159 -14.57 -2.74 2.60
N VAL A 160 -14.97 -2.71 3.88
CA VAL A 160 -15.77 -3.78 4.50
C VAL A 160 -17.16 -3.87 3.89
N LYS A 161 -17.78 -2.77 3.46
CA LYS A 161 -19.08 -2.86 2.76
C LYS A 161 -19.00 -3.60 1.43
N GLN A 162 -17.84 -3.66 0.81
CA GLN A 162 -17.67 -4.19 -0.55
C GLN A 162 -17.07 -5.59 -0.57
N ALA A 163 -16.27 -5.95 0.44
CA ALA A 163 -15.78 -7.32 0.61
C ALA A 163 -16.88 -8.35 0.94
N TYR A 164 -18.06 -7.90 1.38
CA TYR A 164 -19.23 -8.76 1.66
C TYR A 164 -20.27 -8.77 0.52
N ILE A 165 -20.02 -8.06 -0.59
CA ILE A 165 -20.91 -8.02 -1.77
C ILE A 165 -20.33 -8.82 -2.95
N ALA A 166 -19.12 -9.39 -2.81
CA ALA A 166 -18.49 -10.24 -3.82
C ALA A 166 -18.66 -11.73 -3.48
#